data_AF-A0A4P1QQW4-F1
#
_entry.id   AF-A0A4P1QQW4-F1
#
_cell.length_a   1.000
_cell.length_b   1.000
_cell.length_c   1.000
_cell.angle_alpha   90.00
_cell.angle_beta   90.00
_cell.angle_gamma   90.00
#
_symmetry.space_group_name_H-M   'P 1'
#
loop_
_entity.id
_entity.type
_entity.pdbx_description
1 polymer ?
#
loop_
_entity_poly.entity_id
_entity_poly.type
_entity_poly.pdbx_seq_one_letter_code
_entity_poly.pdbx_strand_id
1 'polypeptide(L)'
;MLLLFTGMYHAILTQLGEPTSILLDFRIWSAYKYVSELWRKKQSDVMRFLQRVRCWEYRQQPSIVRLTRPTRPDKARRLGYKAKQGYVVYRVRVRRGGRKRPVPKGIVYGKPTNQGVTQLKFQRSKRSVAEERAGRKLGGLRVLNSYWVNELGEPTSILLDFRIWSAYKYVSELWRKKQSDVMRFLQRVRCWEYRQQPSIVRLTRPTRPDKARRLGYKAKQGYVVYRVRVRRGGRKRPVPKGIVYGKPTNQGVTQLKFQRSKRSVAEERAGRKLGGLRVLNSYWVNEDSTYKYFEIILVDVAHAAIRNDPRINWLVNPVHKHRELRGLTSAGKSNRGLRGKGHRYHKNRPSRRATWKRNNTLSLRRYR
;
A
#
# COMPACT_ATOMS: atom_id res chain seq x y z
N MET A 1 7.86 -11.60 -2.75
CA MET A 1 8.62 -10.65 -3.60
C MET A 1 9.73 -11.37 -4.36
N LEU A 2 10.62 -12.14 -3.71
CA LEU A 2 11.52 -13.07 -4.43
C LEU A 2 10.77 -14.21 -5.14
N LEU A 3 9.73 -14.78 -4.51
CA LEU A 3 8.88 -15.82 -5.15
C LEU A 3 8.08 -15.34 -6.37
N LEU A 4 7.76 -14.04 -6.44
CA LEU A 4 7.06 -13.44 -7.59
C LEU A 4 8.02 -13.12 -8.73
N PHE A 5 9.29 -12.83 -8.42
CA PHE A 5 10.34 -12.62 -9.42
C PHE A 5 10.84 -13.95 -10.00
N THR A 6 11.03 -15.00 -9.18
CA THR A 6 11.50 -16.30 -9.70
C THR A 6 10.45 -17.04 -10.53
N GLY A 7 9.16 -16.91 -10.20
CA GLY A 7 8.07 -17.58 -10.94
C GLY A 7 7.79 -16.96 -12.31
N MET A 8 7.88 -15.64 -12.46
CA MET A 8 7.69 -14.97 -13.76
C MET A 8 8.85 -15.22 -14.73
N TYR A 9 10.09 -15.33 -14.23
CA TYR A 9 11.26 -15.54 -15.08
C TYR A 9 11.35 -16.96 -15.64
N HIS A 10 10.87 -17.96 -14.91
CA HIS A 10 10.91 -19.36 -15.37
C HIS A 10 9.96 -19.62 -16.54
N ALA A 11 8.83 -18.90 -16.60
CA ALA A 11 7.83 -19.02 -17.68
C ALA A 11 8.25 -18.30 -18.98
N ILE A 12 9.11 -17.28 -18.89
CA ILE A 12 9.62 -16.54 -20.06
C ILE A 12 10.80 -17.28 -20.72
N LEU A 13 11.61 -17.99 -19.95
CA LEU A 13 12.79 -18.71 -20.46
C LEU A 13 12.44 -20.05 -21.12
N THR A 14 11.28 -20.65 -20.84
CA THR A 14 10.82 -21.88 -21.52
C THR A 14 10.36 -21.62 -22.95
N GLN A 15 10.11 -20.37 -23.32
CA GLN A 15 9.59 -19.98 -24.64
C GLN A 15 10.67 -19.59 -25.66
N LEU A 16 11.95 -19.48 -25.27
CA LEU A 16 12.99 -18.89 -26.12
C LEU A 16 14.19 -19.78 -26.44
N GLY A 17 14.22 -21.05 -26.03
CA GLY A 17 15.13 -22.06 -26.62
C GLY A 17 16.63 -21.75 -26.70
N GLU A 18 17.19 -20.86 -25.87
CA GLU A 18 18.61 -20.48 -25.92
C GLU A 18 19.44 -21.04 -24.75
N PRO A 19 20.77 -21.28 -24.92
CA PRO A 19 21.62 -21.95 -23.94
C PRO A 19 21.75 -21.13 -22.64
N THR A 20 21.06 -21.59 -21.61
CA THR A 20 20.77 -20.87 -20.36
C THR A 20 21.88 -20.83 -19.30
N SER A 21 23.10 -21.31 -19.53
CA SER A 21 24.06 -21.47 -18.41
C SER A 21 24.78 -20.17 -18.02
N ILE A 22 25.28 -19.39 -18.98
CA ILE A 22 26.21 -18.27 -18.69
C ILE A 22 25.45 -16.96 -18.34
N LEU A 23 24.32 -16.69 -19.00
CA LEU A 23 23.53 -15.47 -18.77
C LEU A 23 22.67 -15.51 -17.49
N LEU A 24 22.32 -16.71 -17.02
CA LEU A 24 21.66 -16.88 -15.72
C LEU A 24 22.62 -16.55 -14.58
N ASP A 25 23.88 -16.98 -14.65
CA ASP A 25 24.85 -16.76 -13.58
C ASP A 25 25.23 -15.27 -13.39
N PHE A 26 25.38 -14.51 -14.48
CA PHE A 26 25.65 -13.07 -14.41
C PHE A 26 24.46 -12.26 -13.83
N ARG A 27 23.22 -12.61 -14.21
CA ARG A 27 21.99 -11.96 -13.70
C ARG A 27 21.65 -12.35 -12.28
N ILE A 28 21.89 -13.60 -11.90
CA ILE A 28 21.77 -14.11 -10.53
C ILE A 28 22.79 -13.40 -9.61
N TRP A 29 24.02 -13.20 -10.08
CA TRP A 29 25.08 -12.49 -9.34
C TRP A 29 24.71 -11.03 -9.05
N SER A 30 24.17 -10.31 -10.04
CA SER A 30 23.71 -8.92 -9.87
C SER A 30 22.56 -8.79 -8.86
N ALA A 31 21.58 -9.71 -8.88
CA ALA A 31 20.49 -9.76 -7.92
C ALA A 31 20.96 -10.07 -6.48
N TYR A 32 21.95 -10.97 -6.32
CA TYR A 32 22.54 -11.26 -5.00
C TYR A 32 23.36 -10.10 -4.44
N LYS A 33 24.09 -9.38 -5.30
CA LYS A 33 24.82 -8.17 -4.92
C LYS A 33 23.87 -7.08 -4.42
N TYR A 34 22.76 -6.86 -5.14
CA TYR A 34 21.72 -5.91 -4.75
C TYR A 34 21.06 -6.26 -3.39
N VAL A 35 20.72 -7.54 -3.16
CA VAL A 35 20.17 -7.99 -1.88
C VAL A 35 21.20 -7.83 -0.75
N SER A 36 22.47 -8.16 -1.00
CA SER A 36 23.57 -7.99 -0.03
C SER A 36 23.78 -6.52 0.35
N GLU A 37 23.73 -5.60 -0.63
CA GLU A 37 23.81 -4.15 -0.41
C GLU A 37 22.63 -3.61 0.40
N LEU A 38 21.41 -4.10 0.12
CA LEU A 38 20.22 -3.81 0.93
C LEU A 38 20.45 -4.18 2.39
N TRP A 39 20.98 -5.38 2.66
CA TRP A 39 21.28 -5.84 4.02
C TRP A 39 22.43 -5.10 4.71
N ARG A 40 23.36 -4.49 3.95
CA ARG A 40 24.42 -3.63 4.50
C ARG A 40 23.84 -2.29 4.99
N LYS A 41 22.82 -1.75 4.32
CA LYS A 41 22.11 -0.52 4.71
C LYS A 41 21.02 -0.78 5.75
N LYS A 42 21.37 -1.37 6.92
CA LYS A 42 20.42 -1.75 7.99
C LYS A 42 19.55 -0.59 8.51
N GLN A 43 20.06 0.65 8.45
CA GLN A 43 19.34 1.84 8.90
C GLN A 43 18.42 2.45 7.82
N SER A 44 18.47 1.98 6.57
CA SER A 44 17.57 2.46 5.53
C SER A 44 16.10 2.21 5.89
N ASP A 45 15.22 3.12 5.48
CA ASP A 45 13.78 2.99 5.67
C ASP A 45 13.24 1.66 5.09
N VAL A 46 13.83 1.21 3.98
CA VAL A 46 13.52 -0.07 3.33
C VAL A 46 13.80 -1.24 4.27
N MET A 47 15.01 -1.31 4.84
CA MET A 47 15.39 -2.40 5.73
C MET A 47 14.63 -2.35 7.05
N ARG A 48 14.42 -1.16 7.62
CA ARG A 48 13.61 -0.98 8.83
C ARG A 48 12.17 -1.42 8.60
N PHE A 49 11.57 -1.09 7.47
CA PHE A 49 10.23 -1.55 7.11
C PHE A 49 10.16 -3.06 6.89
N LEU A 50 11.07 -3.62 6.08
CA LEU A 50 11.11 -5.07 5.82
C LEU A 50 11.36 -5.88 7.09
N GLN A 51 12.23 -5.40 7.98
CA GLN A 51 12.49 -6.00 9.28
C GLN A 51 11.25 -5.92 10.19
N ARG A 52 10.50 -4.82 10.17
CA ARG A 52 9.23 -4.71 10.92
C ARG A 52 8.18 -5.70 10.43
N VAL A 53 7.96 -5.79 9.12
CA VAL A 53 6.99 -6.74 8.53
C VAL A 53 7.39 -8.19 8.84
N ARG A 54 8.68 -8.53 8.66
CA ARG A 54 9.20 -9.86 8.97
C ARG A 54 9.09 -10.18 10.45
N CYS A 55 9.34 -9.22 11.35
CA CYS A 55 9.13 -9.43 12.78
C CYS A 55 7.68 -9.78 13.11
N TRP A 56 6.71 -9.11 12.48
CA TRP A 56 5.30 -9.43 12.66
C TRP A 56 5.00 -10.86 12.17
N GLU A 57 5.47 -11.22 10.97
CA GLU A 57 5.32 -12.57 10.40
C GLU A 57 5.96 -13.66 11.29
N TYR A 58 7.18 -13.43 11.77
CA TYR A 58 7.92 -14.39 12.59
C TYR A 58 7.32 -14.58 13.99
N ARG A 59 6.52 -13.63 14.47
CA ARG A 59 5.79 -13.75 15.74
C ARG A 59 4.61 -14.73 15.64
N GLN A 60 3.95 -14.77 14.48
CA GLN A 60 2.82 -15.69 14.24
C GLN A 60 3.26 -17.15 14.10
N GLN A 61 4.55 -17.38 13.87
CA GLN A 61 5.09 -18.72 13.65
C GLN A 61 5.64 -19.34 14.94
N PRO A 62 5.75 -20.69 15.02
CA PRO A 62 6.37 -21.39 16.13
C PRO A 62 7.80 -20.92 16.44
N SER A 63 8.31 -21.26 17.64
CA SER A 63 9.66 -20.85 18.05
C SER A 63 10.78 -21.45 17.20
N ILE A 64 10.55 -22.61 16.59
CA ILE A 64 11.47 -23.28 15.66
C ILE A 64 10.66 -23.66 14.43
N VAL A 65 11.09 -23.20 13.25
CA VAL A 65 10.35 -23.35 11.98
C VAL A 65 11.30 -23.80 10.88
N ARG A 66 10.92 -24.84 10.13
CA ARG A 66 11.63 -25.26 8.91
C ARG A 66 11.38 -24.26 7.79
N LEU A 67 12.44 -23.82 7.12
CA LEU A 67 12.38 -22.96 5.96
C LEU A 67 12.68 -23.75 4.70
N THR A 68 11.94 -23.48 3.64
CA THR A 68 12.22 -24.03 2.30
C THR A 68 13.46 -23.39 1.67
N ARG A 69 13.73 -22.13 1.99
CA ARG A 69 14.92 -21.38 1.53
C ARG A 69 15.44 -20.45 2.62
N PRO A 70 16.77 -20.20 2.70
CA PRO A 70 17.33 -19.29 3.68
C PRO A 70 16.85 -17.85 3.47
N THR A 71 16.49 -17.16 4.56
CA THR A 71 16.06 -15.74 4.52
C THR A 71 17.13 -14.80 3.94
N ARG A 72 18.40 -15.18 4.08
CA ARG A 72 19.57 -14.44 3.61
C ARG A 72 20.52 -15.37 2.84
N PRO A 73 20.21 -15.67 1.56
CA PRO A 73 20.96 -16.66 0.77
C PRO A 73 22.45 -16.33 0.62
N ASP A 74 22.80 -15.04 0.51
CA ASP A 74 24.19 -14.53 0.44
C ASP A 74 25.01 -14.93 1.67
N LYS A 75 24.45 -14.74 2.87
CA LYS A 75 25.14 -15.06 4.13
C LYS A 75 25.14 -16.56 4.39
N ALA A 76 24.05 -17.25 4.04
CA ALA A 76 23.96 -18.70 4.18
C ALA A 76 25.02 -19.42 3.34
N ARG A 77 25.19 -19.04 2.06
CA ARG A 77 26.24 -19.61 1.19
C ARG A 77 27.65 -19.38 1.74
N ARG A 78 27.94 -18.17 2.25
CA ARG A 78 29.22 -17.87 2.91
C ARG A 78 29.50 -18.73 4.14
N LEU A 79 28.45 -19.21 4.80
CA LEU A 79 28.53 -20.10 5.97
C LEU A 79 28.46 -21.60 5.59
N GLY A 80 28.59 -21.93 4.30
CA GLY A 80 28.68 -23.30 3.82
C GLY A 80 27.37 -23.93 3.33
N TYR A 81 26.25 -23.19 3.28
CA TYR A 81 24.99 -23.72 2.75
C TYR A 81 25.08 -23.96 1.23
N LYS A 82 24.81 -25.19 0.79
CA LYS A 82 24.61 -25.57 -0.62
C LYS A 82 23.16 -25.98 -0.85
N ALA A 83 22.57 -25.54 -1.96
CA ALA A 83 21.18 -25.86 -2.29
C ALA A 83 21.07 -27.27 -2.92
N LYS A 84 21.39 -28.30 -2.13
CA LYS A 84 21.32 -29.72 -2.50
C LYS A 84 20.68 -30.54 -1.38
N GLN A 85 20.26 -31.77 -1.69
CA GLN A 85 19.71 -32.71 -0.70
C GLN A 85 20.70 -32.90 0.47
N GLY A 86 20.17 -32.96 1.70
CA GLY A 86 20.96 -33.02 2.94
C GLY A 86 21.15 -31.68 3.66
N TYR A 87 20.90 -30.53 3.01
CA TYR A 87 20.91 -29.22 3.69
C TYR A 87 19.49 -28.77 4.06
N VAL A 88 19.30 -28.40 5.32
CA VAL A 88 18.04 -27.87 5.82
C VAL A 88 18.27 -26.59 6.61
N VAL A 89 17.33 -25.65 6.50
CA VAL A 89 17.42 -24.34 7.17
C VAL A 89 16.29 -24.21 8.18
N TYR A 90 16.62 -23.90 9.41
CA TYR A 90 15.64 -23.64 10.47
C TYR A 90 15.79 -22.21 10.99
N ARG A 91 14.65 -21.59 11.32
CA ARG A 91 14.62 -20.31 12.03
C ARG A 91 14.27 -20.55 13.48
N VAL A 92 15.10 -20.03 14.38
CA VAL A 92 14.94 -20.18 15.83
C VAL A 92 14.67 -18.82 16.47
N ARG A 93 13.64 -18.74 17.31
CA ARG A 93 13.31 -17.56 18.11
C ARG A 93 13.96 -17.68 19.49
N VAL A 94 14.79 -16.68 19.83
CA VAL A 94 15.45 -16.55 21.14
C VAL A 94 14.96 -15.30 21.83
N ARG A 95 14.69 -15.39 23.14
CA ARG A 95 14.24 -14.24 23.96
C ARG A 95 15.41 -13.27 24.17
N ARG A 96 15.12 -11.97 24.12
CA ARG A 96 16.08 -10.89 24.46
C ARG A 96 15.95 -10.56 25.95
N GLY A 97 17.07 -10.22 26.59
CA GLY A 97 17.16 -9.87 28.01
C GLY A 97 18.00 -10.86 28.82
N GLY A 98 18.54 -10.41 29.95
CA GLY A 98 19.19 -11.28 30.92
C GLY A 98 18.17 -12.12 31.70
N ARG A 99 18.66 -13.08 32.49
CA ARG A 99 17.84 -13.79 33.48
C ARG A 99 17.74 -12.89 34.72
N LYS A 100 16.53 -12.73 35.27
CA LYS A 100 16.38 -12.14 36.61
C LYS A 100 16.97 -13.12 37.62
N ARG A 101 17.69 -12.61 38.62
CA ARG A 101 18.10 -13.45 39.76
C ARG A 101 16.82 -14.05 40.38
N PRO A 102 16.78 -15.36 40.66
CA PRO A 102 15.70 -15.94 41.42
C PRO A 102 15.84 -15.46 42.88
N VAL A 103 15.17 -14.36 43.21
CA VAL A 103 15.14 -13.83 44.58
C VAL A 103 13.71 -13.99 45.09
N PRO A 104 13.49 -14.63 46.25
CA PRO A 104 12.19 -14.62 46.90
C PRO A 104 11.81 -13.15 47.14
N LYS A 105 10.77 -12.63 46.46
CA LYS A 105 10.28 -11.24 46.56
C LYS A 105 11.07 -10.15 45.84
N GLY A 106 12.14 -10.46 45.10
CA GLY A 106 12.85 -9.48 44.26
C GLY A 106 13.67 -8.43 45.03
N ILE A 107 13.84 -8.59 46.34
CA ILE A 107 14.67 -7.76 47.22
C ILE A 107 16.04 -8.43 47.37
N VAL A 108 17.12 -7.70 47.10
CA VAL A 108 18.50 -8.20 47.27
C VAL A 108 18.99 -7.74 48.64
N TYR A 109 19.11 -8.65 49.59
CA TYR A 109 19.72 -8.37 50.90
C TYR A 109 21.25 -8.44 50.77
N GLY A 110 21.97 -7.34 51.07
CA GLY A 110 23.44 -7.29 51.02
C GLY A 110 24.04 -5.90 50.77
N LYS A 111 25.38 -5.81 50.82
CA LYS A 111 26.15 -4.56 50.65
C LYS A 111 25.84 -3.86 49.29
N PRO A 112 25.85 -2.51 49.21
CA PRO A 112 25.48 -1.75 48.01
C PRO A 112 26.25 -2.14 46.74
N THR A 113 27.50 -2.59 46.87
CA THR A 113 28.34 -3.10 45.77
C THR A 113 27.76 -4.33 45.07
N ASN A 114 26.87 -5.08 45.72
CA ASN A 114 26.15 -6.23 45.16
C ASN A 114 24.74 -5.89 44.62
N GLN A 115 24.33 -4.62 44.71
CA GLN A 115 23.05 -4.12 44.17
C GLN A 115 23.14 -3.77 42.67
N GLY A 116 24.35 -3.87 42.10
CA GLY A 116 24.62 -3.66 40.67
C GLY A 116 23.89 -4.66 39.76
N VAL A 117 22.82 -4.15 39.13
CA VAL A 117 22.11 -4.68 37.96
C VAL A 117 21.28 -5.93 38.20
N THR A 118 19.96 -5.73 38.28
CA THR A 118 18.85 -6.71 38.24
C THR A 118 18.82 -7.63 37.00
N GLN A 119 19.88 -7.64 36.18
CA GLN A 119 20.05 -8.47 34.99
C GLN A 119 21.41 -9.15 35.03
N LEU A 120 21.44 -10.45 35.35
CA LEU A 120 22.63 -11.26 35.11
C LEU A 120 22.89 -11.32 33.61
N LYS A 121 24.07 -10.89 33.17
CA LYS A 121 24.54 -11.14 31.80
C LYS A 121 24.72 -12.65 31.66
N PHE A 122 23.92 -13.25 30.78
CA PHE A 122 24.05 -14.67 30.47
C PHE A 122 25.42 -14.91 29.82
N GLN A 123 26.23 -15.80 30.37
CA GLN A 123 27.60 -16.05 29.90
C GLN A 123 27.66 -16.56 28.45
N ARG A 124 26.59 -17.20 27.97
CA ARG A 124 26.55 -17.75 26.61
C ARG A 124 25.94 -16.77 25.62
N SER A 125 26.45 -16.76 24.40
CA SER A 125 25.85 -15.96 23.33
C SER A 125 24.44 -16.48 22.99
N LYS A 126 23.52 -15.56 22.67
CA LYS A 126 22.18 -15.93 22.18
C LYS A 126 22.22 -16.81 20.91
N ARG A 127 23.33 -16.75 20.15
CA ARG A 127 23.60 -17.61 19.00
C ARG A 127 23.77 -19.08 19.45
N SER A 128 24.62 -19.31 20.45
CA SER A 128 24.81 -20.64 21.06
C SER A 128 23.51 -21.20 21.65
N VAL A 129 22.69 -20.36 22.29
CA VAL A 129 21.35 -20.76 22.78
C VAL A 129 20.43 -21.21 21.65
N ALA A 130 20.47 -20.52 20.50
CA ALA A 130 19.66 -20.88 19.34
C ALA A 130 20.08 -22.23 18.74
N GLU A 131 21.39 -22.45 18.63
CA GLU A 131 21.99 -23.66 18.06
C GLU A 131 21.68 -24.88 18.94
N GLU A 132 21.87 -24.77 20.25
CA GLU A 132 21.51 -25.83 21.20
C GLU A 132 20.02 -26.15 21.18
N ARG A 133 19.15 -25.12 21.16
CA ARG A 133 17.70 -25.34 21.11
C ARG A 133 17.26 -26.03 19.82
N ALA A 134 17.93 -25.75 18.70
CA ALA A 134 17.70 -26.46 17.45
C ALA A 134 18.20 -27.89 17.53
N GLY A 135 19.44 -28.11 18.01
CA GLY A 135 20.05 -29.44 18.14
C GLY A 135 19.24 -30.38 19.03
N ARG A 136 18.81 -29.92 20.21
CA ARG A 136 17.96 -30.71 21.12
C ARG A 136 16.62 -31.11 20.51
N LYS A 137 16.00 -30.22 19.72
CA LYS A 137 14.67 -30.46 19.13
C LYS A 137 14.73 -31.30 17.85
N LEU A 138 15.85 -31.25 17.13
CA LEU A 138 16.01 -31.81 15.79
C LEU A 138 17.08 -32.90 15.80
N GLY A 139 16.91 -33.91 16.66
CA GLY A 139 17.94 -34.91 17.01
C GLY A 139 18.57 -35.70 15.86
N GLY A 140 17.99 -35.68 14.65
CA GLY A 140 18.57 -36.27 13.44
C GLY A 140 19.42 -35.32 12.58
N LEU A 141 19.65 -34.08 13.01
CA LEU A 141 20.31 -33.04 12.21
C LEU A 141 21.49 -32.43 12.97
N ARG A 142 22.65 -32.30 12.31
CA ARG A 142 23.81 -31.58 12.85
C ARG A 142 23.76 -30.11 12.47
N VAL A 143 24.05 -29.23 13.43
CA VAL A 143 24.09 -27.78 13.20
C VAL A 143 25.40 -27.43 12.48
N LEU A 144 25.30 -27.01 11.22
CA LEU A 144 26.46 -26.56 10.44
C LEU A 144 26.91 -25.15 10.84
N ASN A 145 25.98 -24.19 10.84
CA ASN A 145 26.24 -22.80 11.18
C ASN A 145 24.91 -22.05 11.39
N SER A 146 24.97 -20.91 12.08
CA SER A 146 23.80 -20.02 12.26
C SER A 146 24.12 -18.56 11.92
N TYR A 147 23.09 -17.76 11.63
CA TYR A 147 23.26 -16.31 11.42
C TYR A 147 22.06 -15.51 11.93
N TRP A 148 22.34 -14.26 12.29
CA TRP A 148 21.35 -13.32 12.78
C TRP A 148 20.45 -12.80 11.65
N VAL A 149 19.13 -12.91 11.84
CA VAL A 149 18.13 -12.52 10.82
C VAL A 149 17.43 -11.20 11.14
N ASN A 150 17.09 -10.94 12.41
CA ASN A 150 16.34 -9.73 12.80
C ASN A 150 16.45 -9.45 14.31
N GLU A 151 16.61 -8.18 14.70
CA GLU A 151 16.60 -7.73 16.09
C GLU A 151 15.79 -6.43 16.18
N LEU A 152 14.80 -6.36 17.08
CA LEU A 152 14.15 -5.10 17.42
C LEU A 152 14.91 -4.51 18.60
N GLY A 153 15.34 -3.24 18.47
CA GLY A 153 15.72 -2.39 19.60
C GLY A 153 14.59 -2.32 20.63
N GLU A 154 14.94 -1.99 21.86
CA GLU A 154 14.01 -1.86 22.98
C GLU A 154 12.74 -1.09 22.58
N PRO A 155 11.58 -1.43 23.18
CA PRO A 155 10.38 -0.65 23.03
C PRO A 155 10.55 0.71 23.70
N THR A 156 11.11 1.70 22.98
CA THR A 156 10.74 3.08 23.26
C THR A 156 9.22 3.17 23.15
N SER A 157 8.59 3.87 24.08
CA SER A 157 7.14 3.98 24.38
C SER A 157 6.17 3.97 23.19
N ILE A 158 6.64 4.26 21.98
CA ILE A 158 5.95 4.12 20.68
C ILE A 158 5.64 2.64 20.32
N LEU A 159 6.30 1.65 20.94
CA LEU A 159 6.15 0.23 20.63
C LEU A 159 5.10 -0.53 21.45
N LEU A 160 4.52 0.07 22.49
CA LEU A 160 3.31 -0.50 23.14
C LEU A 160 2.11 -0.53 22.18
N ASP A 161 2.14 0.29 21.13
CA ASP A 161 1.07 0.37 20.12
C ASP A 161 1.17 -0.73 19.03
N PHE A 162 2.31 -1.43 18.91
CA PHE A 162 2.52 -2.46 17.87
C PHE A 162 1.73 -3.76 18.10
N ARG A 163 1.18 -3.97 19.31
CA ARG A 163 0.36 -5.14 19.66
C ARG A 163 -1.06 -5.05 19.07
N ILE A 164 -1.48 -3.86 18.62
CA ILE A 164 -2.88 -3.54 18.26
C ILE A 164 -3.05 -3.23 16.75
N TRP A 165 -1.96 -3.13 15.99
CA TRP A 165 -2.04 -2.68 14.59
C TRP A 165 -2.43 -3.80 13.63
N SER A 166 -3.62 -3.69 13.04
CA SER A 166 -4.05 -4.49 11.88
C SER A 166 -3.12 -4.30 10.67
N ALA A 167 -2.94 -5.34 9.84
CA ALA A 167 -2.13 -5.31 8.61
C ALA A 167 -2.45 -4.09 7.70
N TYR A 168 -3.72 -3.66 7.67
CA TYR A 168 -4.15 -2.48 6.91
C TYR A 168 -3.56 -1.16 7.43
N LYS A 169 -3.26 -1.05 8.73
CA LYS A 169 -2.63 0.14 9.31
C LYS A 169 -1.19 0.28 8.82
N TYR A 170 -0.44 -0.82 8.76
CA TYR A 170 0.92 -0.84 8.17
C TYR A 170 0.93 -0.46 6.69
N VAL A 171 0.00 -1.01 5.89
CA VAL A 171 -0.13 -0.64 4.47
C VAL A 171 -0.45 0.85 4.34
N SER A 172 -1.37 1.36 5.17
CA SER A 172 -1.72 2.80 5.19
C SER A 172 -0.51 3.68 5.54
N GLU A 173 0.33 3.29 6.50
CA GLU A 173 1.56 4.02 6.85
C GLU A 173 2.60 4.00 5.72
N LEU A 174 2.80 2.86 5.07
CA LEU A 174 3.70 2.76 3.92
C LEU A 174 3.24 3.70 2.78
N TRP A 175 1.93 3.78 2.53
CA TRP A 175 1.36 4.72 1.56
C TRP A 175 1.38 6.20 2.02
N ARG A 176 1.58 6.49 3.31
CA ARG A 176 1.82 7.87 3.78
C ARG A 176 3.23 8.31 3.39
N LYS A 177 4.24 7.44 3.53
CA LYS A 177 5.64 7.69 3.17
C LYS A 177 5.96 7.41 1.69
N LYS A 178 5.28 8.08 0.76
CA LYS A 178 5.42 7.85 -0.69
C LYS A 178 6.81 8.16 -1.26
N GLN A 179 7.56 9.04 -0.60
CA GLN A 179 8.91 9.44 -1.01
C GLN A 179 10.00 8.45 -0.56
N SER A 180 9.66 7.46 0.28
CA SER A 180 10.62 6.40 0.62
C SER A 180 11.07 5.62 -0.62
N ASP A 181 12.30 5.13 -0.63
CA ASP A 181 12.89 4.43 -1.78
C ASP A 181 12.06 3.21 -2.20
N VAL A 182 11.50 2.47 -1.23
CA VAL A 182 10.59 1.35 -1.50
C VAL A 182 9.39 1.81 -2.32
N MET A 183 8.72 2.88 -1.87
CA MET A 183 7.51 3.35 -2.51
C MET A 183 7.78 4.00 -3.85
N ARG A 184 8.90 4.74 -4.00
CA ARG A 184 9.32 5.31 -5.27
C ARG A 184 9.64 4.22 -6.28
N PHE A 185 10.39 3.19 -5.88
CA PHE A 185 10.68 2.03 -6.74
C PHE A 185 9.39 1.33 -7.18
N LEU A 186 8.50 0.97 -6.24
CA LEU A 186 7.23 0.31 -6.56
C LEU A 186 6.32 1.17 -7.44
N GLN A 187 6.25 2.48 -7.20
CA GLN A 187 5.46 3.38 -8.03
C GLN A 187 6.06 3.53 -9.42
N ARG A 188 7.38 3.57 -9.58
CA ARG A 188 8.04 3.61 -10.91
C ARG A 188 7.72 2.38 -11.74
N VAL A 189 7.88 1.18 -11.18
CA VAL A 189 7.58 -0.09 -11.86
C VAL A 189 6.10 -0.15 -12.26
N ARG A 190 5.18 0.18 -11.34
CA ARG A 190 3.75 0.25 -11.64
C ARG A 190 3.42 1.27 -12.70
N CYS A 191 4.07 2.43 -12.68
CA CYS A 191 3.80 3.48 -13.65
C CYS A 191 4.24 3.08 -15.07
N TRP A 192 5.35 2.35 -15.17
CA TRP A 192 5.75 1.74 -16.44
C TRP A 192 4.69 0.75 -16.96
N GLU A 193 4.21 -0.16 -16.11
CA GLU A 193 3.13 -1.11 -16.47
C GLU A 193 1.85 -0.38 -16.92
N TYR A 194 1.45 0.67 -16.20
CA TYR A 194 0.21 1.40 -16.48
C TYR A 194 0.26 2.22 -17.78
N ARG A 195 1.46 2.56 -18.26
CA ARG A 195 1.63 3.26 -19.54
C ARG A 195 1.36 2.33 -20.72
N GLN A 196 1.74 1.07 -20.61
CA GLN A 196 1.52 0.05 -21.65
C GLN A 196 0.04 -0.35 -21.77
N GLN A 197 -0.74 -0.10 -20.73
CA GLN A 197 -2.14 -0.48 -20.68
C GLN A 197 -3.07 0.56 -21.32
N PRO A 198 -4.29 0.14 -21.73
CA PRO A 198 -5.33 1.04 -22.20
C PRO A 198 -5.71 2.14 -21.19
N SER A 199 -6.42 3.16 -21.67
CA SER A 199 -6.81 4.31 -20.85
C SER A 199 -7.75 3.97 -19.69
N ILE A 200 -8.57 2.91 -19.86
CA ILE A 200 -9.52 2.36 -18.90
C ILE A 200 -9.36 0.85 -18.90
N VAL A 201 -8.93 0.28 -17.76
CA VAL A 201 -8.64 -1.15 -17.60
C VAL A 201 -9.36 -1.72 -16.39
N ARG A 202 -9.95 -2.91 -16.54
CA ARG A 202 -10.54 -3.67 -15.43
C ARG A 202 -9.44 -4.31 -14.59
N LEU A 203 -9.52 -4.17 -13.26
CA LEU A 203 -8.62 -4.84 -12.33
C LEU A 203 -9.32 -6.03 -11.68
N THR A 204 -8.56 -7.10 -11.46
CA THR A 204 -9.02 -8.27 -10.70
C THR A 204 -9.09 -7.96 -9.21
N ARG A 205 -8.14 -7.17 -8.69
CA ARG A 205 -8.06 -6.76 -7.29
C ARG A 205 -7.60 -5.30 -7.19
N PRO A 206 -8.04 -4.55 -6.16
CA PRO A 206 -7.58 -3.18 -5.95
C PRO A 206 -6.09 -3.15 -5.61
N THR A 207 -5.33 -2.23 -6.21
CA THR A 207 -3.89 -2.06 -5.90
C THR A 207 -3.68 -1.62 -4.45
N ARG A 208 -4.67 -0.92 -3.88
CA ARG A 208 -4.67 -0.39 -2.51
C ARG A 208 -5.87 -0.91 -1.73
N PRO A 209 -5.81 -2.15 -1.20
CA PRO A 209 -6.93 -2.73 -0.48
C PRO A 209 -7.27 -1.97 0.81
N ASP A 210 -6.29 -1.34 1.47
CA ASP A 210 -6.49 -0.46 2.62
C ASP A 210 -7.39 0.74 2.29
N LYS A 211 -7.08 1.42 1.18
CA LYS A 211 -7.78 2.63 0.76
C LYS A 211 -9.13 2.31 0.16
N ALA A 212 -9.21 1.25 -0.64
CA ALA A 212 -10.45 0.80 -1.24
C ALA A 212 -11.48 0.44 -0.16
N ARG A 213 -11.10 -0.34 0.87
CA ARG A 213 -11.99 -0.70 1.98
C ARG A 213 -12.51 0.52 2.74
N ARG A 214 -11.65 1.50 3.01
CA ARG A 214 -12.06 2.76 3.67
C ARG A 214 -13.09 3.55 2.85
N LEU A 215 -13.10 3.37 1.53
CA LEU A 215 -14.02 4.05 0.61
C LEU A 215 -15.27 3.24 0.28
N GLY A 216 -15.45 2.06 0.90
CA GLY A 216 -16.65 1.24 0.77
C GLY A 216 -16.52 0.01 -0.12
N TYR A 217 -15.32 -0.30 -0.64
CA TYR A 217 -15.10 -1.56 -1.37
C TYR A 217 -15.20 -2.76 -0.42
N LYS A 218 -15.89 -3.80 -0.88
CA LYS A 218 -15.95 -5.13 -0.25
C LYS A 218 -15.54 -6.17 -1.28
N ALA A 219 -14.78 -7.18 -0.85
CA ALA A 219 -14.39 -8.29 -1.69
C ALA A 219 -15.52 -9.32 -1.75
N LYS A 220 -16.57 -9.00 -2.51
CA LYS A 220 -17.69 -9.87 -2.83
C LYS A 220 -18.14 -9.61 -4.27
N GLN A 221 -18.95 -10.51 -4.82
CA GLN A 221 -19.49 -10.34 -6.17
C GLN A 221 -20.31 -9.05 -6.30
N GLY A 222 -20.31 -8.46 -7.49
CA GLY A 222 -20.94 -7.17 -7.80
C GLY A 222 -20.08 -5.93 -7.53
N TYR A 223 -18.95 -6.03 -6.83
CA TYR A 223 -17.95 -4.94 -6.78
C TYR A 223 -16.91 -5.12 -7.88
N VAL A 224 -16.62 -4.05 -8.61
CA VAL A 224 -15.62 -4.03 -9.67
C VAL A 224 -14.70 -2.82 -9.50
N VAL A 225 -13.42 -2.97 -9.85
CA VAL A 225 -12.45 -1.88 -9.81
C VAL A 225 -11.89 -1.65 -11.20
N TYR A 226 -11.89 -0.40 -11.63
CA TYR A 226 -11.29 0.01 -12.90
C TYR A 226 -10.19 1.03 -12.67
N ARG A 227 -9.06 0.85 -13.34
CA ARG A 227 -7.98 1.84 -13.41
C ARG A 227 -8.23 2.76 -14.60
N VAL A 228 -8.16 4.06 -14.36
CA VAL A 228 -8.34 5.10 -15.39
C VAL A 228 -7.20 6.10 -15.33
N ARG A 229 -6.62 6.39 -16.51
CA ARG A 229 -5.62 7.45 -16.68
C ARG A 229 -6.27 8.75 -17.14
N VAL A 230 -5.81 9.87 -16.57
CA VAL A 230 -6.23 11.23 -16.94
C VAL A 230 -5.02 12.10 -17.17
N ARG A 231 -4.96 12.80 -18.32
CA ARG A 231 -3.84 13.68 -18.66
C ARG A 231 -3.69 14.81 -17.63
N ARG A 232 -2.45 15.08 -17.23
CA ARG A 232 -2.05 16.20 -16.36
C ARG A 232 -2.14 17.54 -17.11
N GLY A 233 -1.89 18.62 -16.38
CA GLY A 233 -1.95 19.99 -16.92
C GLY A 233 -3.34 20.63 -16.86
N GLY A 234 -3.39 21.88 -17.31
CA GLY A 234 -4.60 22.69 -17.42
C GLY A 234 -5.50 22.27 -18.57
N ARG A 235 -6.41 23.16 -18.96
CA ARG A 235 -7.29 22.98 -20.12
C ARG A 235 -7.10 24.18 -21.04
N LYS A 236 -6.66 23.93 -22.28
CA LYS A 236 -6.69 24.96 -23.32
C LYS A 236 -8.14 25.24 -23.71
N ARG A 237 -8.49 26.51 -23.94
CA ARG A 237 -9.78 26.87 -24.54
C ARG A 237 -9.87 26.25 -25.94
N PRO A 238 -10.96 25.56 -26.31
CA PRO A 238 -11.14 25.05 -27.66
C PRO A 238 -11.55 26.20 -28.58
N VAL A 239 -10.57 26.94 -29.09
CA VAL A 239 -10.79 28.01 -30.09
C VAL A 239 -9.86 27.80 -31.30
N PRO A 240 -10.37 27.97 -32.54
CA PRO A 240 -9.54 27.93 -33.73
C PRO A 240 -8.41 28.96 -33.64
N LYS A 241 -7.18 28.55 -33.99
CA LYS A 241 -5.97 29.40 -34.01
C LYS A 241 -5.65 30.18 -32.71
N GLY A 242 -6.35 29.93 -31.61
CA GLY A 242 -6.20 30.73 -30.38
C GLY A 242 -6.92 32.08 -30.41
N ILE A 243 -7.74 32.36 -31.43
CA ILE A 243 -8.42 33.64 -31.59
C ILE A 243 -9.70 33.66 -30.77
N VAL A 244 -9.87 34.70 -29.95
CA VAL A 244 -11.07 34.94 -29.15
C VAL A 244 -11.55 36.36 -29.39
N TYR A 245 -12.75 36.51 -29.92
CA TYR A 245 -13.37 37.82 -30.15
C TYR A 245 -14.00 38.38 -28.86
N GLY A 246 -14.15 39.71 -28.82
CA GLY A 246 -14.78 40.43 -27.72
C GLY A 246 -13.80 40.99 -26.69
N LYS A 247 -14.31 41.25 -25.47
CA LYS A 247 -13.60 41.98 -24.42
C LYS A 247 -12.26 41.31 -24.03
N PRO A 248 -11.18 42.09 -23.76
CA PRO A 248 -9.86 41.56 -23.38
C PRO A 248 -9.88 40.57 -22.21
N THR A 249 -10.79 40.74 -21.24
CA THR A 249 -10.96 39.84 -20.09
C THR A 249 -11.25 38.38 -20.50
N ASN A 250 -11.85 38.17 -21.67
CA ASN A 250 -12.23 36.85 -22.17
C ASN A 250 -11.17 36.23 -23.08
N GLN A 251 -10.10 36.94 -23.46
CA GLN A 251 -9.14 36.49 -24.47
C GLN A 251 -8.14 35.41 -23.98
N GLY A 252 -8.15 35.06 -22.69
CA GLY A 252 -7.27 34.01 -22.14
C GLY A 252 -7.54 32.60 -22.70
N VAL A 253 -6.49 31.95 -23.23
CA VAL A 253 -6.56 30.62 -23.88
C VAL A 253 -5.84 29.50 -23.12
N THR A 254 -4.60 29.71 -22.67
CA THR A 254 -3.69 28.63 -22.20
C THR A 254 -3.73 28.38 -20.70
N GLN A 255 -3.76 29.45 -19.89
CA GLN A 255 -3.66 29.36 -18.42
C GLN A 255 -4.99 29.03 -17.72
N LEU A 256 -5.99 28.57 -18.46
CA LEU A 256 -7.29 28.21 -17.90
C LEU A 256 -7.19 26.91 -17.08
N LYS A 257 -7.72 26.97 -15.86
CA LYS A 257 -7.81 25.82 -14.95
C LYS A 257 -9.19 25.21 -15.06
N PHE A 258 -9.25 23.90 -15.24
CA PHE A 258 -10.53 23.22 -15.31
C PHE A 258 -11.22 23.25 -13.94
N GLN A 259 -12.50 23.61 -13.90
CA GLN A 259 -13.24 23.71 -12.64
C GLN A 259 -13.30 22.40 -11.88
N ARG A 260 -13.29 21.24 -12.55
CA ARG A 260 -13.38 19.91 -11.92
C ARG A 260 -12.03 19.29 -11.67
N SER A 261 -11.85 18.67 -10.51
CA SER A 261 -10.65 17.87 -10.21
C SER A 261 -10.43 16.72 -11.21
N LYS A 262 -9.17 16.36 -11.46
CA LYS A 262 -8.80 15.23 -12.34
C LYS A 262 -9.38 13.89 -11.86
N ARG A 263 -9.61 13.74 -10.55
CA ARG A 263 -10.28 12.59 -9.95
C ARG A 263 -11.76 12.50 -10.38
N SER A 264 -12.47 13.63 -10.37
CA SER A 264 -13.86 13.70 -10.89
C SER A 264 -13.88 13.35 -12.38
N VAL A 265 -12.93 13.86 -13.17
CA VAL A 265 -12.82 13.53 -14.60
C VAL A 265 -12.58 12.04 -14.83
N ALA A 266 -11.79 11.38 -13.97
CA ALA A 266 -11.58 9.94 -14.04
C ALA A 266 -12.88 9.15 -13.77
N GLU A 267 -13.64 9.57 -12.75
CA GLU A 267 -14.96 8.97 -12.43
C GLU A 267 -15.93 9.11 -13.59
N GLU A 268 -16.01 10.28 -14.22
CA GLU A 268 -16.88 10.52 -15.38
C GLU A 268 -16.48 9.71 -16.62
N ARG A 269 -15.17 9.55 -16.87
CA ARG A 269 -14.67 8.70 -17.97
C ARG A 269 -15.09 7.25 -17.77
N ALA A 270 -14.96 6.73 -16.54
CA ALA A 270 -15.41 5.38 -16.21
C ALA A 270 -16.94 5.25 -16.32
N GLY A 271 -17.70 6.18 -15.73
CA GLY A 271 -19.17 6.13 -15.73
C GLY A 271 -19.78 6.21 -17.13
N ARG A 272 -19.17 6.97 -18.05
CA ARG A 272 -19.59 6.99 -19.47
C ARG A 272 -19.29 5.70 -20.20
N LYS A 273 -18.10 5.13 -20.01
CA LYS A 273 -17.72 3.86 -20.67
C LYS A 273 -18.48 2.66 -20.10
N LEU A 274 -18.83 2.70 -18.82
CA LEU A 274 -19.43 1.60 -18.06
C LEU A 274 -20.85 1.96 -17.58
N GLY A 275 -21.74 2.31 -18.51
CA GLY A 275 -23.07 2.85 -18.20
C GLY A 275 -23.98 1.94 -17.35
N GLY A 276 -23.80 0.62 -17.46
CA GLY A 276 -24.52 -0.36 -16.64
C GLY A 276 -24.10 -0.38 -15.16
N LEU A 277 -22.90 0.10 -14.84
CA LEU A 277 -22.37 0.12 -13.48
C LEU A 277 -22.64 1.45 -12.78
N ARG A 278 -22.56 1.46 -11.44
CA ARG A 278 -22.65 2.68 -10.62
C ARG A 278 -21.33 2.99 -9.96
N VAL A 279 -20.85 4.22 -10.12
CA VAL A 279 -19.62 4.69 -9.48
C VAL A 279 -19.87 4.92 -7.98
N LEU A 280 -19.20 4.15 -7.12
CA LEU A 280 -19.27 4.33 -5.67
C LEU A 280 -18.29 5.42 -5.21
N ASN A 281 -17.01 5.25 -5.53
CA ASN A 281 -15.95 6.17 -5.15
C ASN A 281 -14.68 5.92 -5.98
N SER A 282 -13.63 6.70 -5.75
CA SER A 282 -12.35 6.52 -6.42
C SER A 282 -11.17 6.86 -5.52
N TYR A 283 -9.94 6.52 -5.91
CA TYR A 283 -8.72 6.94 -5.22
C TYR A 283 -7.53 7.05 -6.15
N TRP A 284 -6.58 7.89 -5.76
CA TRP A 284 -5.30 8.04 -6.45
C TRP A 284 -4.40 6.83 -6.19
N VAL A 285 -3.73 6.38 -7.25
CA VAL A 285 -2.83 5.21 -7.21
C VAL A 285 -1.41 5.60 -7.60
N ASN A 286 -1.25 6.38 -8.67
CA ASN A 286 0.05 6.73 -9.22
C ASN A 286 -0.02 7.99 -10.09
N GLU A 287 1.13 8.57 -10.42
CA GLU A 287 1.26 9.64 -11.40
C GLU A 287 2.62 9.61 -12.10
N ASP A 288 2.64 10.00 -13.38
CA ASP A 288 3.85 10.35 -14.13
C ASP A 288 3.79 11.82 -14.54
N SER A 289 4.72 12.29 -15.38
CA SER A 289 4.74 13.66 -15.89
C SER A 289 3.49 14.02 -16.72
N THR A 290 2.91 13.06 -17.45
CA THR A 290 1.86 13.29 -18.45
C THR A 290 0.46 12.92 -17.96
N TYR A 291 0.32 11.99 -17.03
CA TYR A 291 -0.91 11.32 -16.60
C TYR A 291 -0.96 11.15 -15.08
N LYS A 292 -2.19 11.16 -14.56
CA LYS A 292 -2.54 10.69 -13.20
C LYS A 292 -3.42 9.47 -13.33
N TYR A 293 -3.18 8.48 -12.46
CA TYR A 293 -3.90 7.21 -12.45
C TYR A 293 -4.78 7.13 -11.22
N PHE A 294 -6.05 6.81 -11.44
CA PHE A 294 -7.05 6.60 -10.41
C PHE A 294 -7.67 5.22 -10.54
N GLU A 295 -7.99 4.61 -9.41
CA GLU A 295 -8.85 3.44 -9.35
C GLU A 295 -10.24 3.88 -8.95
N ILE A 296 -11.23 3.55 -9.77
CA ILE A 296 -12.64 3.79 -9.52
C ILE A 296 -13.28 2.48 -9.05
N ILE A 297 -13.98 2.55 -7.93
CA ILE A 297 -14.80 1.47 -7.40
C ILE A 297 -16.19 1.64 -8.01
N LEU A 298 -16.59 0.64 -8.78
CA LEU A 298 -17.92 0.53 -9.37
C LEU A 298 -18.68 -0.63 -8.73
N VAL A 299 -20.00 -0.55 -8.79
CA VAL A 299 -20.92 -1.55 -8.30
C VAL A 299 -21.88 -1.93 -9.42
N ASP A 300 -22.07 -3.23 -9.60
CA ASP A 300 -23.11 -3.77 -10.46
C ASP A 300 -24.44 -3.81 -9.71
N VAL A 301 -25.43 -3.08 -10.22
CA VAL A 301 -26.75 -2.95 -9.60
C VAL A 301 -27.70 -4.11 -9.94
N ALA A 302 -27.39 -4.88 -10.99
CA ALA A 302 -28.19 -6.05 -11.36
C ALA A 302 -27.85 -7.26 -10.48
N HIS A 303 -26.68 -7.29 -9.85
CA HIS A 303 -26.21 -8.44 -9.10
C HIS A 303 -26.96 -8.64 -7.76
N ALA A 304 -27.47 -9.85 -7.51
CA ALA A 304 -28.24 -10.18 -6.30
C ALA A 304 -27.48 -9.89 -5.00
N ALA A 305 -26.19 -10.25 -4.92
CA ALA A 305 -25.33 -9.94 -3.78
C ALA A 305 -25.22 -8.44 -3.41
N ILE A 306 -25.55 -7.53 -4.33
CA ILE A 306 -25.61 -6.07 -4.09
C ILE A 306 -27.02 -5.67 -3.68
N ARG A 307 -28.04 -6.16 -4.38
CA ARG A 307 -29.45 -5.86 -4.09
C ARG A 307 -29.86 -6.30 -2.69
N ASN A 308 -29.38 -7.46 -2.25
CA ASN A 308 -29.72 -8.07 -0.96
C ASN A 308 -28.89 -7.51 0.21
N ASP A 309 -27.82 -6.74 -0.03
CA ASP A 309 -27.01 -6.18 1.06
C ASP A 309 -27.52 -4.80 1.49
N PRO A 310 -28.09 -4.67 2.70
CA PRO A 310 -28.70 -3.43 3.19
C PRO A 310 -27.70 -2.27 3.34
N ARG A 311 -26.39 -2.53 3.35
CA ARG A 311 -25.37 -1.48 3.49
C ARG A 311 -25.08 -0.75 2.17
N ILE A 312 -25.38 -1.37 1.03
CA ILE A 312 -25.08 -0.82 -0.30
C ILE A 312 -26.29 -0.74 -1.23
N ASN A 313 -27.37 -1.46 -0.92
CA ASN A 313 -28.60 -1.50 -1.73
C ASN A 313 -29.15 -0.10 -2.06
N TRP A 314 -28.92 0.90 -1.20
CA TRP A 314 -29.29 2.29 -1.47
C TRP A 314 -28.83 2.73 -2.87
N LEU A 315 -27.63 2.33 -3.32
CA LEU A 315 -27.04 2.70 -4.62
C LEU A 315 -27.79 2.13 -5.83
N VAL A 316 -28.59 1.07 -5.64
CA VAL A 316 -29.41 0.42 -6.69
C VAL A 316 -30.54 1.34 -7.14
N ASN A 317 -31.04 2.21 -6.25
CA ASN A 317 -32.16 3.09 -6.54
C ASN A 317 -31.92 3.97 -7.78
N PRO A 318 -32.94 4.20 -8.63
CA PRO A 318 -32.80 4.93 -9.90
C PRO A 318 -32.30 6.36 -9.70
N VAL A 319 -32.60 6.99 -8.56
CA VAL A 319 -32.13 8.34 -8.18
C VAL A 319 -30.59 8.47 -8.11
N HIS A 320 -29.86 7.35 -8.09
CA HIS A 320 -28.40 7.31 -8.03
C HIS A 320 -27.70 6.97 -9.34
N LYS A 321 -28.46 6.88 -10.46
CA LYS A 321 -27.92 6.86 -11.83
C LYS A 321 -26.94 8.02 -12.05
N HIS A 322 -25.80 7.74 -12.67
CA HIS A 322 -24.80 8.73 -13.07
C HIS A 322 -24.46 9.80 -12.02
N ARG A 323 -24.23 9.38 -10.78
CA ARG A 323 -23.87 10.28 -9.67
C ARG A 323 -22.53 10.99 -9.86
N GLU A 324 -21.62 10.39 -10.63
CA GLU A 324 -20.36 10.97 -11.08
C GLU A 324 -20.58 12.18 -12.00
N LEU A 325 -21.52 12.10 -12.95
CA LEU A 325 -21.84 13.19 -13.87
C LEU A 325 -22.53 14.35 -13.15
N ARG A 326 -23.30 14.07 -12.10
CA ARG A 326 -23.99 15.07 -11.26
C ARG A 326 -23.11 15.63 -10.12
N GLY A 327 -21.86 15.17 -10.01
CA GLY A 327 -20.93 15.62 -8.97
C GLY A 327 -21.37 15.27 -7.54
N LEU A 328 -21.99 14.11 -7.36
CA LEU A 328 -22.45 13.59 -6.05
C LEU A 328 -21.45 12.62 -5.41
N THR A 329 -20.40 12.22 -6.13
CA THR A 329 -19.26 11.48 -5.58
C THR A 329 -18.44 12.32 -4.61
N SER A 330 -17.55 11.69 -3.85
CA SER A 330 -16.68 12.41 -2.91
C SER A 330 -15.79 13.46 -3.60
N ALA A 331 -15.35 13.18 -4.85
CA ALA A 331 -14.58 14.12 -5.65
C ALA A 331 -15.45 15.28 -6.17
N GLY A 332 -16.66 14.99 -6.67
CA GLY A 332 -17.61 16.00 -7.13
C GLY A 332 -18.06 16.94 -6.00
N LYS A 333 -18.39 16.39 -4.82
CA LYS A 333 -18.77 17.18 -3.63
C LYS A 333 -17.64 18.10 -3.18
N SER A 334 -16.39 17.64 -3.23
CA SER A 334 -15.22 18.48 -2.94
C SER A 334 -15.14 19.67 -3.88
N ASN A 335 -15.34 19.41 -5.18
CA ASN A 335 -15.27 20.42 -6.23
C ASN A 335 -16.35 21.49 -6.11
N ARG A 336 -17.55 21.08 -5.68
CA ARG A 336 -18.69 21.97 -5.44
C ARG A 336 -18.57 22.79 -4.15
N GLY A 337 -17.47 22.64 -3.40
CA GLY A 337 -17.28 23.30 -2.11
C GLY A 337 -18.25 22.81 -1.03
N LEU A 338 -18.76 21.57 -1.13
CA LEU A 338 -19.72 21.01 -0.18
C LEU A 338 -19.06 20.28 1.01
N ARG A 339 -17.71 20.18 1.01
CA ARG A 339 -16.98 19.59 2.14
C ARG A 339 -16.89 20.51 3.35
N GLY A 340 -16.80 21.82 3.14
CA GLY A 340 -16.84 22.79 4.24
C GLY A 340 -18.25 23.26 4.55
N LYS A 341 -18.46 23.75 5.78
CA LYS A 341 -19.71 24.30 6.31
C LYS A 341 -19.41 25.67 6.96
N GLY A 342 -20.46 26.46 7.24
CA GLY A 342 -20.34 27.77 7.88
C GLY A 342 -20.30 28.96 6.91
N HIS A 343 -19.96 30.13 7.43
CA HIS A 343 -20.04 31.42 6.72
C HIS A 343 -19.32 31.43 5.36
N ARG A 344 -18.15 30.77 5.21
CA ARG A 344 -17.43 30.71 3.93
C ARG A 344 -18.11 29.85 2.84
N TYR A 345 -19.14 29.08 3.21
CA TYR A 345 -19.77 28.09 2.33
C TYR A 345 -21.29 28.30 2.13
N HIS A 346 -21.85 29.42 2.61
CA HIS A 346 -23.29 29.70 2.49
C HIS A 346 -23.74 29.78 1.02
N LYS A 347 -22.93 30.40 0.15
CA LYS A 347 -23.21 30.51 -1.30
C LYS A 347 -23.15 29.18 -2.07
N ASN A 348 -22.70 28.10 -1.44
CA ASN A 348 -22.56 26.79 -2.10
C ASN A 348 -23.79 25.87 -1.90
N ARG A 349 -24.73 26.24 -1.02
CA ARG A 349 -25.87 25.39 -0.63
C ARG A 349 -27.22 26.07 -0.93
N PRO A 350 -28.20 25.34 -1.50
CA PRO A 350 -28.17 23.90 -1.87
C PRO A 350 -27.32 23.61 -3.12
N SER A 351 -27.14 24.59 -3.99
CA SER A 351 -26.13 24.64 -5.04
C SER A 351 -25.82 26.10 -5.39
N ARG A 352 -24.63 26.40 -5.92
CA ARG A 352 -24.26 27.78 -6.29
C ARG A 352 -25.28 28.47 -7.18
N ARG A 353 -25.80 27.77 -8.19
CA ARG A 353 -26.82 28.31 -9.10
C ARG A 353 -28.18 28.48 -8.43
N ALA A 354 -28.59 27.53 -7.57
CA ALA A 354 -29.85 27.64 -6.83
C ALA A 354 -29.83 28.83 -5.85
N THR A 355 -28.71 29.04 -5.15
CA THR A 355 -28.55 30.19 -4.26
C THR A 355 -28.54 31.50 -5.04
N TRP A 356 -27.82 31.56 -6.16
CA TRP A 356 -27.86 32.74 -7.04
C TRP A 356 -29.27 33.01 -7.55
N LYS A 357 -29.99 31.99 -8.04
CA LYS A 357 -31.38 32.15 -8.50
C LYS A 357 -32.26 32.72 -7.39
N ARG A 358 -32.22 32.15 -6.18
CA ARG A 358 -33.02 32.64 -5.04
C ARG A 358 -32.77 34.11 -4.75
N ASN A 359 -31.51 34.54 -4.73
CA ASN A 359 -31.15 35.90 -4.37
C ASN A 359 -31.44 36.93 -5.48
N ASN A 360 -31.56 36.49 -6.73
CA ASN A 360 -31.82 37.37 -7.88
C ASN A 360 -33.27 37.22 -8.39
N THR A 361 -34.10 36.42 -7.73
CA THR A 361 -35.52 36.29 -8.09
C THR A 361 -36.28 37.43 -7.45
N LEU A 362 -36.93 38.26 -8.27
CA LEU A 362 -37.85 39.29 -7.79
C LEU A 362 -39.05 38.64 -7.10
N SER A 363 -39.26 38.97 -5.82
CA SER A 363 -40.38 38.46 -5.03
C SER A 363 -41.53 39.45 -5.04
N LEU A 364 -42.53 39.22 -5.90
CA LEU A 364 -43.77 40.00 -5.93
C LEU A 364 -44.84 39.31 -5.10
N ARG A 365 -45.01 39.74 -3.85
CA ARG A 365 -46.06 39.24 -2.96
C ARG A 365 -47.42 39.83 -3.37
N ARG A 366 -48.50 39.07 -3.11
CA ARG A 366 -49.88 39.51 -3.39
C ARG A 366 -50.22 40.82 -2.67
N TYR A 367 -49.75 40.95 -1.43
CA TYR A 367 -49.82 42.14 -0.61
C TYR A 367 -48.39 42.52 -0.22
N ARG A 368 -48.03 43.79 -0.39
CA ARG A 368 -46.66 44.29 -0.16
C ARG A 368 -46.42 44.59 1.30
#